data_AF-A0A2Z2KSC3-F1
#
_entry.id   AF-A0A2Z2KSC3-F1
#
_cell.length_a   1.000
_cell.length_b   1.000
_cell.length_c   1.000
_cell.angle_alpha   90.00
_cell.angle_beta   90.00
_cell.angle_gamma   90.00
#
_symmetry.space_group_name_H-M   'P 1'
#
loop_
_entity.id
_entity.type
_entity.pdbx_description
1 polymer ?
#
loop_
_entity_poly.entity_id
_entity_poly.type
_entity_poly.pdbx_seq_one_letter_code
_entity_poly.pdbx_strand_id
1 'polypeptide(L)'
;MSSKKRIEDEAGYQTALDYLTEHGPILDDPLPDPKHDIEKIKRIYAVTEQRIHEYKRGQMVLSDPGRRKTYEAAGVEVQEFKKS
;
A
#
# COMPACT_ATOMS: atom_id res chain seq x y z
N MET A 1 -6.31 16.65 -6.48
CA MET A 1 -5.22 15.69 -6.20
C MET A 1 -5.36 14.53 -7.17
N SER A 2 -4.43 14.46 -8.12
CA SER A 2 -4.51 13.65 -9.35
C SER A 2 -4.36 12.15 -9.07
N SER A 3 -5.12 11.34 -9.80
CA SER A 3 -5.20 9.87 -9.87
C SER A 3 -4.07 9.06 -9.19
N LYS A 4 -4.15 8.87 -7.87
CA LYS A 4 -3.35 7.85 -7.18
C LYS A 4 -3.92 6.47 -7.56
N LYS A 5 -3.28 5.76 -8.49
CA LYS A 5 -3.61 4.36 -8.85
C LYS A 5 -3.79 3.53 -7.57
N ARG A 6 -5.00 3.01 -7.34
CA ARG A 6 -5.30 2.06 -6.26
C ARG A 6 -4.92 0.66 -6.74
N ILE A 7 -4.79 -0.30 -5.82
CA ILE A 7 -4.53 -1.69 -6.18
C ILE A 7 -5.83 -2.32 -6.66
N GLU A 8 -5.91 -2.73 -7.91
CA GLU A 8 -7.18 -3.17 -8.53
C GLU A 8 -7.49 -4.63 -8.25
N ASP A 9 -6.46 -5.48 -8.23
CA ASP A 9 -6.57 -6.93 -8.13
C ASP A 9 -5.36 -7.54 -7.39
N GLU A 10 -5.34 -8.87 -7.31
CA GLU A 10 -4.26 -9.64 -6.69
C GLU A 10 -2.90 -9.43 -7.40
N ALA A 11 -2.90 -9.28 -8.72
CA ALA A 11 -1.67 -9.06 -9.49
C ALA A 11 -1.04 -7.69 -9.16
N GLY A 12 -1.88 -6.65 -9.05
CA GLY A 12 -1.46 -5.34 -8.57
C GLY A 12 -0.98 -5.37 -7.11
N TYR A 13 -1.60 -6.20 -6.27
CA TYR A 13 -1.17 -6.40 -4.88
C TYR A 13 0.21 -7.05 -4.80
N GLN A 14 0.44 -8.11 -5.59
CA GLN A 14 1.74 -8.77 -5.65
C GLN A 14 2.83 -7.84 -6.16
N THR A 15 2.55 -7.07 -7.23
CA THR A 15 3.49 -6.07 -7.76
C THR A 15 3.88 -5.03 -6.70
N ALA A 16 2.92 -4.60 -5.88
CA ALA A 16 3.18 -3.68 -4.78
C ALA A 16 4.07 -4.31 -3.69
N LEU A 17 3.83 -5.58 -3.34
CA LEU A 17 4.66 -6.31 -2.38
C LEU A 17 6.08 -6.53 -2.88
N ASP A 18 6.24 -6.87 -4.16
CA ASP A 18 7.54 -7.06 -4.79
C ASP A 18 8.34 -5.76 -4.75
N TYR A 19 7.70 -4.61 -5.02
CA TYR A 19 8.33 -3.31 -4.90
C TYR A 19 8.86 -3.05 -3.48
N LEU A 20 8.05 -3.29 -2.44
CA LEU A 20 8.51 -3.12 -1.05
C LEU A 20 9.67 -4.06 -0.71
N THR A 21 9.60 -5.31 -1.18
CA THR A 21 10.62 -6.34 -0.91
C THR A 21 11.95 -6.00 -1.58
N GLU A 22 11.91 -5.51 -2.82
CA GLU A 22 13.10 -5.11 -3.57
C GLU A 22 13.75 -3.84 -3.00
N HIS A 23 12.94 -2.88 -2.56
CA HIS A 23 13.43 -1.54 -2.20
C HIS A 23 13.64 -1.33 -0.70
N GLY A 24 13.04 -2.16 0.16
CA GLY A 24 13.26 -2.14 1.61
C GLY A 24 14.75 -2.22 1.98
N PRO A 25 15.52 -3.19 1.44
CA PRO A 25 16.95 -3.30 1.72
C PRO A 25 17.76 -2.05 1.32
N ILE A 26 17.35 -1.32 0.29
CA ILE A 26 18.02 -0.08 -0.14
C ILE A 26 17.80 1.04 0.88
N LEU A 27 16.61 1.08 1.51
CA LEU A 27 16.27 2.08 2.53
C LEU A 27 16.88 1.76 3.90
N ASP A 28 17.05 0.46 4.20
CA ASP A 28 17.65 -0.02 5.45
C ASP A 28 19.19 0.07 5.46
N ASP A 29 19.81 0.24 4.29
CA ASP A 29 21.25 0.41 4.17
C ASP A 29 21.70 1.75 4.81
N PRO A 30 22.58 1.73 5.83
CA PRO A 30 23.09 2.96 6.44
C PRO A 30 24.02 3.76 5.51
N LEU A 31 24.51 3.16 4.42
CA LEU A 31 25.35 3.82 3.41
C LEU A 31 24.91 3.39 1.99
N PRO A 32 23.72 3.84 1.55
CA PRO A 32 23.14 3.37 0.31
C PRO A 32 23.96 3.80 -0.91
N ASP A 33 23.96 2.97 -1.96
CA ASP A 33 24.66 3.26 -3.23
C ASP A 33 24.16 4.61 -3.80
N PRO A 34 25.07 5.57 -4.09
CA PRO A 34 24.71 6.90 -4.61
C PRO A 34 23.90 6.88 -5.92
N LYS A 35 23.87 5.76 -6.66
CA LYS A 35 23.02 5.61 -7.85
C LYS A 35 21.52 5.58 -7.52
N HIS A 36 21.16 5.31 -6.27
CA HIS A 36 19.76 5.26 -5.83
C HIS A 36 19.30 6.63 -5.34
N ASP A 37 18.18 7.10 -5.88
CA ASP A 37 17.49 8.27 -5.36
C ASP A 37 16.68 7.88 -4.13
N ILE A 38 17.32 7.93 -2.95
CA ILE A 38 16.76 7.47 -1.68
C ILE A 38 15.49 8.24 -1.31
N GLU A 39 15.44 9.55 -1.54
CA GLU A 39 14.26 10.35 -1.22
C GLU A 39 13.08 10.06 -2.15
N LYS A 40 13.34 9.66 -3.39
CA LYS A 40 12.30 9.14 -4.28
C LYS A 40 11.83 7.76 -3.85
N ILE A 41 12.75 6.84 -3.52
CA ILE A 41 12.40 5.48 -3.08
C ILE A 41 11.55 5.54 -1.80
N LYS A 42 11.93 6.32 -0.80
CA LYS A 42 11.14 6.53 0.43
C LYS A 42 9.71 6.98 0.13
N ARG A 43 9.56 7.97 -0.77
CA ARG A 43 8.23 8.50 -1.15
C ARG A 43 7.36 7.44 -1.82
N ILE A 44 7.92 6.67 -2.74
CA ILE A 44 7.17 5.61 -3.42
C ILE A 44 6.86 4.48 -2.44
N TYR A 45 7.84 4.06 -1.64
CA TYR A 45 7.68 3.02 -0.61
C TYR A 45 6.53 3.34 0.34
N ALA A 46 6.50 4.54 0.93
CA ALA A 46 5.45 4.97 1.83
C ALA A 46 4.06 4.97 1.16
N VAL A 47 3.96 5.40 -0.09
CA VAL A 47 2.70 5.36 -0.84
C VAL A 47 2.28 3.92 -1.12
N THR A 48 3.21 3.06 -1.53
CA THR A 48 2.97 1.64 -1.82
C THR A 48 2.49 0.90 -0.57
N GLU A 49 3.15 1.10 0.58
CA GLU A 49 2.76 0.55 1.88
C GLU A 49 1.34 1.00 2.26
N GLN A 50 1.06 2.30 2.15
CA GLN A 50 -0.28 2.84 2.40
C GLN A 50 -1.33 2.13 1.53
N ARG A 51 -1.06 1.93 0.23
CA ARG A 51 -2.00 1.27 -0.69
C ARG A 51 -2.22 -0.21 -0.35
N ILE A 52 -1.17 -0.92 0.02
CA ILE A 52 -1.26 -2.31 0.49
C ILE A 52 -2.19 -2.41 1.70
N HIS A 53 -2.03 -1.51 2.68
CA HIS A 53 -2.88 -1.53 3.87
C HIS A 53 -4.34 -1.24 3.56
N GLU A 54 -4.62 -0.26 2.72
CA GLU A 54 -5.99 0.09 2.29
C GLU A 54 -6.64 -1.05 1.52
N TYR A 55 -5.90 -1.69 0.61
CA TYR A 55 -6.34 -2.86 -0.15
C TYR A 55 -6.72 -4.02 0.78
N LYS A 56 -5.82 -4.40 1.70
CA LYS A 56 -6.08 -5.49 2.66
C LYS A 56 -7.28 -5.19 3.55
N ARG A 57 -7.41 -3.94 4.02
CA ARG A 57 -8.61 -3.53 4.78
C ARG A 57 -9.88 -3.65 3.94
N GLY A 58 -9.85 -3.24 2.67
CA GLY A 58 -10.98 -3.40 1.76
C GLY A 58 -11.36 -4.86 1.53
N GLN A 59 -10.38 -5.75 1.31
CA GLN A 59 -10.61 -7.20 1.19
C GLN A 59 -11.22 -7.79 2.47
N MET A 60 -10.77 -7.33 3.64
CA MET A 60 -11.37 -7.72 4.93
C MET A 60 -12.80 -7.20 5.10
N VAL A 61 -13.12 -5.99 4.62
CA VAL A 61 -14.49 -5.47 4.64
C VAL A 61 -15.41 -6.20 3.66
N LEU A 62 -14.89 -6.69 2.53
CA LEU A 62 -15.66 -7.52 1.60
C LEU A 62 -16.07 -8.86 2.23
N SER A 63 -15.15 -9.50 2.95
CA SER A 63 -15.41 -10.77 3.64
C SER A 63 -16.22 -10.61 4.93
N ASP A 64 -16.03 -9.51 5.65
CA ASP A 64 -16.73 -9.18 6.89
C ASP A 64 -17.09 -7.68 6.93
N PRO A 65 -18.30 -7.30 6.48
CA PRO A 65 -18.74 -5.91 6.41
C PRO A 65 -18.76 -5.19 7.77
N GLY A 66 -18.83 -5.94 8.89
CA GLY A 66 -18.84 -5.37 10.24
C GLY A 66 -17.56 -4.60 10.58
N ARG A 67 -16.43 -4.98 9.96
CA ARG A 67 -15.11 -4.36 10.19
C ARG A 67 -15.01 -2.92 9.74
N ARG A 68 -15.90 -2.47 8.86
CA ARG A 68 -15.91 -1.08 8.37
C ARG A 68 -16.01 -0.08 9.53
N LYS A 69 -16.93 -0.32 10.47
CA LYS A 69 -17.11 0.54 11.64
C LYS A 69 -15.85 0.61 12.51
N THR A 70 -15.13 -0.50 12.64
CA THR A 70 -13.87 -0.57 13.38
C THR A 70 -12.78 0.25 12.71
N TYR A 71 -12.64 0.17 11.38
CA TYR A 71 -11.66 0.96 10.65
C TYR A 71 -11.98 2.46 10.64
N GLU A 72 -13.26 2.82 10.50
CA GLU A 72 -13.73 4.20 10.63
C GLU A 72 -13.42 4.77 12.02
N ALA A 73 -13.72 4.03 13.09
CA ALA A 73 -13.43 4.44 14.46
C ALA A 73 -11.93 4.59 14.73
N ALA A 74 -11.09 3.77 14.09
CA ALA A 74 -9.64 3.87 14.16
C ALA A 74 -9.05 4.97 13.26
N GLY A 75 -9.87 5.64 12.43
CA GLY A 75 -9.43 6.69 11.52
C GLY A 75 -8.54 6.19 10.37
N VAL A 76 -8.64 4.92 9.99
CA VAL A 76 -7.80 4.33 8.93
C VAL A 76 -8.55 4.20 7.60
N GLU A 77 -7.89 4.55 6.50
CA GLU A 77 -8.49 4.48 5.16
C GLU A 77 -8.76 3.03 4.71
N VAL A 78 -9.93 2.79 4.14
CA VAL A 78 -10.30 1.50 3.54
C VAL A 78 -10.46 1.69 2.04
N GLN A 79 -9.94 0.75 1.24
CA GLN A 79 -10.25 0.73 -0.18
C GLN A 79 -11.65 0.15 -0.41
N GLU A 80 -12.50 0.92 -1.08
CA GLU A 80 -13.82 0.49 -1.49
C GLU A 80 -13.76 -0.32 -2.79
N PHE A 81 -14.32 -1.53 -2.77
CA PHE A 81 -14.52 -2.36 -3.95
C PHE A 81 -16.00 -2.38 -4.30
N LYS A 82 -16.35 -2.15 -5.58
CA LYS A 82 -17.73 -2.35 -6.03
C LYS A 82 -18.03 -3.84 -5.98
N LYS A 83 -19.06 -4.26 -5.24
CA LYS A 83 -19.66 -5.59 -5.45
C LYS A 83 -20.23 -5.59 -6.87
N SER A 84 -19.72 -6.48 -7.71
CA SER A 84 -20.30 -6.84 -9.01
C SER A 84 -21.62 -7.57 -8.80
#